data_AF-A0A1I6EL10-F1
#
_entry.id   AF-A0A1I6EL10-F1
#
_cell.length_a   1.000
_cell.length_b   1.000
_cell.length_c   1.000
_cell.angle_alpha   90.00
_cell.angle_beta   90.00
_cell.angle_gamma   90.00
#
_symmetry.space_group_name_H-M   'P 1'
#
loop_
_entity.id
_entity.type
_entity.pdbx_description
1 polymer ?
#
loop_
_entity_poly.entity_id
_entity_poly.type
_entity_poly.pdbx_seq_one_letter_code
_entity_poly.pdbx_strand_id
1 'polypeptide(L)'
;MKNQIHSLLVNIYGITVAVAVIAGAVVGVLFLLAFIINGQIAANISVFNLSIMEYSKKIACLAILVGLIDFYLLKEHHLTIDYDEDKLQEQ
;
A
#
# COMPACT_ATOMS: atom_id res chain seq x y z
N MET A 1 -22.38 7.72 -9.24
CA MET A 1 -21.99 6.78 -8.16
C MET A 1 -20.58 6.21 -8.33
N LYS A 2 -20.16 5.81 -9.54
CA LYS A 2 -18.79 5.31 -9.83
C LYS A 2 -17.66 6.20 -9.27
N ASN A 3 -17.74 7.52 -9.47
CA ASN A 3 -16.71 8.46 -9.00
C ASN A 3 -16.65 8.59 -7.46
N GLN A 4 -17.78 8.42 -6.77
CA GLN A 4 -17.81 8.43 -5.30
C GLN A 4 -17.21 7.15 -4.74
N ILE A 5 -17.51 6.00 -5.33
CA ILE A 5 -16.91 4.71 -4.97
C ILE A 5 -15.40 4.77 -5.17
N HIS A 6 -14.95 5.23 -6.34
CA HIS A 6 -13.53 5.42 -6.63
C HIS A 6 -12.83 6.31 -5.59
N SER A 7 -13.39 7.49 -5.30
CA SER A 7 -12.80 8.39 -4.31
C SER A 7 -12.70 7.77 -2.91
N LEU A 8 -13.67 6.93 -2.51
CA LEU A 8 -13.61 6.21 -1.25
C LEU A 8 -12.52 5.11 -1.26
N LEU A 9 -12.44 4.32 -2.34
CA LEU A 9 -11.41 3.28 -2.47
C LEU A 9 -10.00 3.87 -2.46
N VAL A 10 -9.76 4.95 -3.21
CA VAL A 10 -8.46 5.64 -3.24
C VAL A 10 -8.09 6.18 -1.86
N ASN A 11 -9.06 6.78 -1.14
CA ASN A 11 -8.78 7.32 0.19
C ASN A 11 -8.47 6.21 1.21
N ILE A 12 -9.25 5.12 1.20
CA ILE A 12 -9.00 3.94 2.06
C ILE A 12 -7.65 3.33 1.73
N TYR A 13 -7.33 3.16 0.43
CA TYR A 13 -6.03 2.68 -0.03
C TYR A 13 -4.90 3.56 0.51
N GLY A 14 -4.98 4.88 0.31
CA GLY A 14 -3.96 5.84 0.74
C GLY A 14 -3.70 5.80 2.24
N ILE A 15 -4.76 5.84 3.06
CA ILE A 15 -4.64 5.77 4.54
C ILE A 15 -4.03 4.44 4.96
N THR A 16 -4.49 3.33 4.39
CA THR A 16 -4.04 1.99 4.76
C THR A 16 -2.57 1.77 4.39
N VAL A 17 -2.14 2.24 3.21
CA VAL A 17 -0.74 2.22 2.79
C VAL A 17 0.11 3.13 3.68
N ALA A 18 -0.35 4.33 3.99
CA ALA A 18 0.39 5.26 4.86
C ALA A 18 0.66 4.64 6.24
N VAL A 19 -0.35 4.01 6.85
CA VAL A 19 -0.20 3.30 8.12
C VAL A 19 0.81 2.15 8.01
N ALA A 20 0.74 1.36 6.94
CA ALA A 20 1.67 0.25 6.72
C ALA A 20 3.13 0.74 6.57
N VAL A 21 3.35 1.84 5.84
CA VAL A 21 4.68 2.44 5.66
C VAL A 21 5.23 2.99 6.99
N ILE A 22 4.41 3.69 7.77
CA ILE A 22 4.81 4.19 9.10
C ILE A 22 5.19 3.02 10.01
N ALA A 23 4.39 1.94 10.03
CA ALA A 23 4.71 0.74 10.80
C ALA A 23 6.04 0.11 10.34
N GLY A 24 6.32 0.09 9.04
CA GLY A 24 7.61 -0.36 8.49
C GLY A 24 8.78 0.51 8.98
N ALA A 25 8.61 1.84 8.99
CA ALA A 25 9.61 2.76 9.51
C ALA A 25 9.89 2.52 11.01
N VAL A 26 8.84 2.34 11.81
CA VAL A 26 8.96 2.04 13.26
C VAL A 26 9.71 0.73 13.48
N VAL A 27 9.38 -0.33 12.75
CA VAL A 27 10.09 -1.62 12.83
C VAL A 27 11.57 -1.45 12.46
N GLY A 28 11.89 -0.66 11.44
CA GLY A 28 13.26 -0.34 11.05
C GLY A 28 14.06 0.34 12.17
N VAL A 29 13.47 1.32 12.85
CA VAL A 29 14.10 1.99 14.01
C VAL A 29 14.32 1.01 15.16
N LEU A 30 13.31 0.22 15.50
CA LEU A 30 13.41 -0.76 16.58
C LEU A 30 14.44 -1.85 16.27
N PHE A 31 14.59 -2.24 15.00
CA PHE A 31 15.65 -3.15 14.56
C PHE A 31 17.04 -2.55 14.78
N LEU A 32 17.26 -1.28 14.43
CA LEU A 32 18.53 -0.60 14.70
C LEU A 32 18.82 -0.50 16.20
N LEU A 33 17.82 -0.18 17.02
CA LEU A 33 17.97 -0.14 18.48
C LEU A 33 18.32 -1.51 19.05
N ALA A 34 17.64 -2.57 18.62
CA ALA A 34 17.95 -3.94 19.04
C ALA A 34 19.37 -4.33 18.64
N PHE A 35 19.82 -3.92 17.44
CA PHE A 35 21.16 -4.19 16.95
C PHE A 35 22.25 -3.53 17.83
N ILE A 36 22.01 -2.30 18.32
CA ILE A 36 22.97 -1.56 19.15
C ILE A 36 23.00 -2.09 20.60
N ILE A 37 21.84 -2.38 21.19
CA ILE A 37 21.73 -2.72 22.63
C ILE A 37 22.30 -4.10 22.95
N ASN A 38 22.14 -5.08 22.04
CA ASN A 38 22.53 -6.49 22.21
C ASN A 38 21.89 -7.15 23.49
N GLY A 39 22.08 -8.45 23.67
CA GLY A 39 21.62 -9.20 24.85
C GLY A 39 20.11 -9.44 24.91
N GLN A 40 19.60 -9.75 26.11
CA GLN A 40 18.21 -10.18 26.33
C GLN A 40 17.18 -9.10 25.92
N ILE A 41 17.53 -7.83 26.08
CA ILE A 41 16.65 -6.70 25.72
C ILE A 41 16.46 -6.65 24.21
N ALA A 42 17.53 -6.84 23.43
CA ALA A 42 17.45 -6.90 21.97
C ALA A 42 16.59 -8.09 21.49
N ALA A 43 16.68 -9.24 22.16
CA ALA A 43 15.81 -10.39 21.87
C ALA A 43 14.33 -10.06 22.08
N ASN A 44 13.99 -9.41 23.19
CA ASN A 44 12.61 -9.02 23.48
C ASN A 44 12.06 -8.00 22.46
N ILE A 45 12.87 -6.98 22.09
CA ILE A 45 12.51 -6.01 21.05
C ILE A 45 12.30 -6.71 19.70
N SER A 46 13.13 -7.71 19.38
CA SER A 46 13.02 -8.45 18.11
C SER A 46 11.75 -9.30 18.03
N VAL A 47 11.37 -9.96 19.13
CA VAL A 47 10.11 -10.73 19.19
C VAL A 47 8.90 -9.81 19.06
N PHE A 48 8.92 -8.65 19.73
CA PHE A 48 7.85 -7.66 19.61
C PHE A 48 7.76 -7.06 18.20
N ASN A 49 8.90 -6.75 17.59
CA ASN A 49 8.98 -6.29 16.20
C ASN A 49 8.37 -7.28 15.21
N LEU A 50 8.54 -8.58 15.44
CA LEU A 50 7.96 -9.61 14.59
C LEU A 50 6.42 -9.51 14.59
N SER A 51 5.81 -9.33 15.77
CA SER A 51 4.36 -9.16 15.88
C SER A 51 3.87 -7.91 15.16
N ILE A 52 4.52 -6.76 15.34
CA ILE A 52 4.17 -5.52 14.62
C ILE A 52 4.25 -5.73 13.11
N MET A 53 5.31 -6.38 12.64
CA MET A 53 5.52 -6.62 11.22
C MET A 53 4.48 -7.60 10.63
N GLU A 54 4.02 -8.60 11.38
CA GLU A 54 2.93 -9.47 10.95
C GLU A 54 1.60 -8.72 10.80
N TYR A 55 1.23 -7.86 11.75
CA TYR A 55 0.02 -7.05 11.64
C TYR A 55 0.12 -6.04 10.49
N SER A 56 1.27 -5.37 10.34
CA SER A 56 1.50 -4.40 9.25
C SER A 56 1.38 -5.05 7.88
N LYS A 57 1.96 -6.25 7.68
CA LYS A 57 1.85 -6.99 6.41
C LYS A 57 0.41 -7.35 6.06
N LYS A 58 -0.42 -7.73 7.05
CA LYS A 58 -1.85 -8.02 6.82
C LYS A 58 -2.61 -6.77 6.37
N ILE A 59 -2.35 -5.63 7.01
CA ILE A 59 -2.93 -4.33 6.63
C ILE A 59 -2.49 -3.92 5.22
N ALA A 60 -1.21 -4.07 4.89
CA ALA A 60 -0.68 -3.79 3.56
C ALA A 60 -1.33 -4.66 2.47
N CYS A 61 -1.55 -5.95 2.75
CA CYS A 61 -2.23 -6.86 1.83
C CYS A 61 -3.67 -6.41 1.57
N LEU A 62 -4.40 -5.99 2.61
CA LEU A 62 -5.76 -5.44 2.47
C LEU A 62 -5.75 -4.16 1.61
N ALA A 63 -4.80 -3.25 1.86
CA ALA A 63 -4.59 -2.07 1.01
C ALA A 63 -4.42 -2.45 -0.46
N ILE A 64 -3.48 -3.36 -0.76
CA ILE A 64 -3.21 -3.81 -2.13
C ILE A 64 -4.49 -4.36 -2.76
N LEU A 65 -5.26 -5.17 -2.04
CA LEU A 65 -6.51 -5.75 -2.55
C LEU A 65 -7.53 -4.65 -2.89
N VAL A 66 -7.73 -3.67 -2.00
CA VAL A 66 -8.61 -2.51 -2.24
C VAL A 66 -8.14 -1.70 -3.45
N GLY A 67 -6.84 -1.41 -3.55
CA GLY A 67 -6.27 -0.69 -4.69
C GLY A 67 -6.42 -1.46 -6.00
N LEU A 68 -6.30 -2.79 -5.96
CA LEU A 68 -6.50 -3.66 -7.12
C LEU A 68 -7.97 -3.62 -7.57
N ILE A 69 -8.92 -3.73 -6.65
CA ILE A 69 -10.35 -3.61 -6.96
C ILE A 69 -10.64 -2.27 -7.63
N ASP A 70 -10.13 -1.17 -7.07
CA ASP A 70 -10.30 0.15 -7.64
C ASP A 70 -9.75 0.25 -9.06
N PHE A 71 -8.54 -0.28 -9.26
CA PHE A 71 -7.88 -0.32 -10.56
C PHE A 71 -8.70 -1.07 -11.62
N TYR A 72 -9.22 -2.26 -11.29
CA TYR A 72 -10.06 -3.04 -12.20
C TYR A 72 -11.43 -2.41 -12.45
N LEU A 73 -12.00 -1.69 -11.46
CA LEU A 73 -13.27 -0.99 -11.62
C LEU A 73 -13.16 0.27 -12.49
N LEU A 74 -12.01 0.94 -12.50
CA LEU A 74 -11.84 2.12 -13.35
C LEU A 74 -11.72 1.77 -14.82
N LYS A 75 -11.19 0.58 -15.16
CA LYS A 75 -10.90 0.15 -16.56
C LYS A 75 -10.02 1.13 -17.36
N GLU A 76 -9.46 2.16 -16.72
CA GLU A 76 -8.41 2.98 -17.29
C GLU A 76 -7.11 2.19 -17.22
N HIS A 77 -6.96 1.24 -18.13
CA HIS A 77 -5.62 0.77 -18.45
C HIS A 77 -4.86 1.98 -18.98
N HIS A 78 -3.68 2.22 -18.42
CA HIS A 78 -2.72 3.18 -18.95
C HIS A 78 -2.25 2.83 -20.39
N LEU A 79 -2.69 1.68 -20.91
CA LEU A 79 -2.54 1.21 -22.29
C LEU A 79 -3.85 1.24 -23.09
N THR A 80 -4.93 1.82 -22.56
CA THR A 80 -6.12 2.14 -23.36
C THR A 80 -5.73 3.24 -24.33
N ILE A 81 -5.32 2.81 -25.53
CA ILE A 81 -5.21 3.70 -26.69
C ILE A 81 -6.63 4.17 -26.97
N ASP A 82 -6.90 5.43 -26.67
CA ASP A 82 -8.09 6.12 -27.11
C ASP A 82 -7.93 6.30 -28.62
N TYR A 83 -8.48 5.35 -29.40
CA TYR A 83 -8.58 5.52 -30.84
C TYR A 83 -9.60 6.63 -31.08
N ASP A 84 -9.10 7.86 -31.17
CA ASP A 84 -9.81 9.00 -31.74
C ASP A 84 -9.99 8.72 -33.24
N GLU A 85 -11.00 7.89 -33.57
CA GLU A 85 -11.37 7.49 -34.93
C GLU A 85 -11.77 8.69 -35.82
N ASP A 86 -11.90 9.89 -35.25
CA ASP A 86 -12.34 11.11 -35.95
C ASP A 86 -11.21 11.91 -36.62
N LYS A 87 -9.95 11.46 -36.60
CA LYS A 87 -8.83 12.21 -37.23
C LYS A 87 -8.14 11.54 -38.43
N LEU A 88 -8.65 10.40 -38.91
CA LEU A 88 -8.06 9.67 -40.04
C LEU A 88 -8.81 9.83 -41.38
N GLN A 89 -9.78 10.73 -41.48
CA GLN A 89 -10.48 11.02 -42.76
C GLN A 89 -10.04 12.31 -43.48
N GLU A 90 -9.00 13.01 -43.00
CA GLU A 90 -8.48 14.25 -43.62
C GLU A 90 -6.99 14.19 -44.01
N GLN A 91 -6.46 13.01 -44.36
CA GLN A 91 -5.14 12.92 -45.01
C GLN A 91 -5.22 12.26 -46.39
#